data_AF-A0A847E5P8-F1
#
_entry.id   AF-A0A847E5P8-F1
#
_cell.length_a   1.000
_cell.length_b   1.000
_cell.length_c   1.000
_cell.angle_alpha   90.00
_cell.angle_beta   90.00
_cell.angle_gamma   90.00
#
_symmetry.space_group_name_H-M   'P 1'
#
loop_
_entity.id
_entity.type
_entity.pdbx_description
1 polymer ?
#
loop_
_entity_poly.entity_id
_entity_poly.type
_entity_poly.pdbx_seq_one_letter_code
_entity_poly.pdbx_strand_id
1 'polypeptide(L)'
;MGRFAIDLPAEFQLEIQSQRLCHAEVSDFKWKERDRAKKRESLWTQKLTKIKKLKLPKGKDRIIIEEVNFPNLGKWSKGILYYGNYVSPRTLYWTVLLDCGDTGIWLQIDGIKRDQMVKHFNDLLSRYHYGHENLTKDSFCLTHGRIEFPYLEQEEIYARFAGPMGMKLEIDMNETHQVEEVGLLDIFTASLAMNFAPG
;
A
#
# COMPACT_ATOMS: atom_id res chain seq x y z
N MET A 1 10.36 6.45 5.59
CA MET A 1 9.45 5.70 4.70
C MET A 1 9.81 4.24 4.73
N GLY A 2 8.82 3.38 5.01
CA GLY A 2 9.02 2.02 5.49
C GLY A 2 10.09 1.98 6.57
N ARG A 3 11.18 1.23 6.37
CA ARG A 3 12.24 1.06 7.38
C ARG A 3 13.36 2.10 7.32
N PHE A 4 13.35 2.99 6.32
CA PHE A 4 14.44 3.93 6.09
C PHE A 4 14.03 5.37 6.39
N ALA A 5 15.01 6.18 6.78
CA ALA A 5 14.87 7.62 6.93
C ALA A 5 15.65 8.32 5.81
N ILE A 6 15.10 9.43 5.34
CA ILE A 6 15.68 10.22 4.25
C ILE A 6 15.52 11.67 4.66
N ASP A 7 16.61 12.40 4.64
CA ASP A 7 16.61 13.84 4.88
C ASP A 7 16.68 14.55 3.53
N LEU A 8 15.71 15.43 3.26
CA LEU A 8 15.56 16.13 1.99
C LEU A 8 15.43 17.63 2.25
N PRO A 9 15.97 18.48 1.35
CA PRO A 9 15.73 19.92 1.41
C PRO A 9 14.23 20.25 1.40
N ALA A 10 13.85 21.34 2.07
CA ALA A 10 12.45 21.72 2.29
C ALA A 10 11.68 22.01 0.98
N GLU A 11 12.38 22.28 -0.11
CA GLU A 11 11.82 22.48 -1.45
C GLU A 11 11.26 21.19 -2.06
N PHE A 12 11.68 20.02 -1.58
CA PHE A 12 11.17 18.74 -2.07
C PHE A 12 9.81 18.41 -1.44
N GLN A 13 8.79 18.27 -2.28
CA GLN A 13 7.45 17.90 -1.84
C GLN A 13 7.11 16.49 -2.33
N LEU A 14 6.62 15.65 -1.40
CA LEU A 14 6.15 14.31 -1.72
C LEU A 14 4.91 14.39 -2.63
N GLU A 15 5.01 13.85 -3.85
CA GLU A 15 3.90 13.78 -4.80
C GLU A 15 3.11 12.48 -4.66
N ILE A 16 3.83 11.36 -4.52
CA ILE A 16 3.26 10.02 -4.44
C ILE A 16 4.12 9.15 -3.54
N GLN A 17 3.45 8.31 -2.78
CA GLN A 17 4.04 7.23 -2.01
C GLN A 17 3.16 5.99 -2.19
N SER A 18 3.79 4.88 -2.56
CA SER A 18 3.20 3.54 -2.57
C SER A 18 4.07 2.67 -1.68
N GLN A 19 3.45 1.72 -0.99
CA GLN A 19 4.16 0.84 -0.08
C GLN A 19 3.40 -0.48 0.05
N ARG A 20 4.17 -1.56 0.13
CA ARG A 20 3.70 -2.91 0.33
C ARG A 20 4.44 -3.52 1.50
N LEU A 21 3.70 -4.14 2.43
CA LEU A 21 4.22 -4.83 3.59
C LEU A 21 3.58 -6.22 3.64
N CYS A 22 4.39 -7.28 3.53
CA CYS A 22 3.94 -8.67 3.54
C CYS A 22 2.79 -8.94 2.56
N HIS A 23 2.97 -8.55 1.29
CA HIS A 23 1.97 -8.60 0.22
C HIS A 23 0.77 -7.65 0.35
N ALA A 24 0.66 -6.88 1.43
CA ALA A 24 -0.40 -5.90 1.60
C ALA A 24 0.03 -4.54 1.09
N GLU A 25 -0.64 -4.03 0.06
CA GLU A 25 -0.58 -2.62 -0.30
C GLU A 25 -1.23 -1.82 0.82
N VAL A 26 -0.47 -0.91 1.43
CA VAL A 26 -0.91 -0.13 2.59
C VAL A 26 -0.87 1.35 2.26
N SER A 27 -1.94 2.09 2.54
CA SER A 27 -1.88 3.55 2.48
C SER A 27 -2.68 4.16 3.61
N ASP A 28 -2.12 5.20 4.24
CA ASP A 28 -2.76 5.92 5.32
C ASP A 28 -2.98 7.39 4.95
N PHE A 29 -4.04 7.96 5.50
CA PHE A 29 -4.40 9.35 5.23
C PHE A 29 -5.02 9.99 6.46
N LYS A 30 -4.80 11.29 6.65
CA LYS A 30 -5.46 12.05 7.71
C LYS A 30 -6.92 12.34 7.36
N TRP A 31 -7.81 12.16 8.34
CA TRP A 31 -9.17 12.63 8.22
C TRP A 31 -9.21 14.16 8.19
N LYS A 32 -9.79 14.74 7.14
CA LYS A 32 -9.92 16.21 7.02
C LYS A 32 -11.16 16.77 7.72
N GLU A 33 -12.18 15.94 7.92
CA GLU A 33 -13.50 16.38 8.40
C GLU A 33 -13.71 16.02 9.87
N ARG A 34 -14.40 16.90 10.61
CA ARG A 34 -14.85 16.61 11.98
C ARG A 34 -15.85 15.44 12.01
N ASP A 35 -16.75 15.36 11.03
CA ASP A 35 -17.68 14.22 10.87
C ASP A 35 -17.00 13.09 10.08
N ARG A 36 -16.26 12.27 10.82
CA ARG A 36 -15.57 11.09 10.26
C ARG A 36 -16.56 10.02 9.78
N ALA A 37 -17.75 9.92 10.39
CA ALA A 37 -18.71 8.87 10.06
C ALA A 37 -19.22 9.00 8.63
N LYS A 38 -19.66 10.19 8.23
CA LYS A 38 -20.11 10.45 6.87
C LYS A 38 -18.98 10.29 5.85
N LYS A 39 -17.77 10.72 6.19
CA LYS A 39 -16.61 10.62 5.29
C LYS A 39 -16.19 9.17 5.04
N ARG A 40 -16.15 8.33 6.09
CA ARG A 40 -15.85 6.89 5.98
C ARG A 40 -16.82 6.20 5.02
N GLU A 41 -18.12 6.40 5.21
CA GLU A 41 -19.13 5.80 4.34
C GLU A 41 -19.07 6.33 2.90
N SER A 42 -18.75 7.62 2.72
CA SER A 42 -18.55 8.19 1.38
C SER A 42 -17.36 7.57 0.66
N LEU A 43 -16.19 7.48 1.31
CA LEU A 43 -15.00 6.85 0.73
C LEU A 43 -15.22 5.36 0.44
N TRP A 44 -15.87 4.65 1.37
CA TRP A 44 -16.24 3.25 1.18
C TRP A 44 -17.15 3.08 -0.03
N THR A 45 -18.22 3.87 -0.11
CA THR A 45 -19.16 3.85 -1.25
C THR A 45 -18.46 4.16 -2.57
N GLN A 46 -17.56 5.15 -2.60
CA GLN A 46 -16.77 5.45 -3.79
C GLN A 46 -15.91 4.27 -4.24
N LYS A 47 -15.23 3.58 -3.31
CA LYS A 47 -14.44 2.38 -3.62
C LYS A 47 -15.34 1.24 -4.13
N LEU A 48 -16.49 1.01 -3.49
CA LEU A 48 -17.49 0.03 -3.97
C LEU A 48 -17.98 0.34 -5.39
N THR A 49 -18.29 1.60 -5.69
CA THR A 49 -18.70 2.03 -7.03
C THR A 49 -17.60 1.78 -8.07
N LYS A 50 -16.33 2.02 -7.72
CA LYS A 50 -15.20 1.70 -8.60
C LYS A 50 -15.09 0.19 -8.86
N ILE A 51 -15.20 -0.63 -7.81
CA ILE A 51 -15.15 -2.10 -7.91
C ILE A 51 -16.31 -2.63 -8.78
N LYS A 52 -17.53 -2.11 -8.60
CA LYS A 52 -18.71 -2.50 -9.38
C LYS A 52 -18.58 -2.21 -10.88
N LYS A 53 -17.70 -1.29 -11.27
CA LYS A 53 -17.42 -0.94 -12.68
C LYS A 53 -16.32 -1.81 -13.31
N LEU A 54 -15.66 -2.67 -12.54
CA LEU A 54 -14.63 -3.56 -13.09
C LEU A 54 -15.26 -4.58 -14.05
N LYS A 55 -14.50 -4.95 -15.08
CA LYS A 55 -14.92 -5.98 -16.02
C LYS A 55 -15.01 -7.32 -15.31
N LEU A 56 -16.16 -7.97 -15.46
CA LEU A 56 -16.44 -9.25 -14.85
C LEU A 56 -15.63 -10.37 -15.54
N PRO A 57 -14.99 -11.29 -14.79
CA PRO A 57 -14.36 -12.46 -15.38
C PRO A 57 -15.39 -13.36 -16.06
N LYS A 58 -14.96 -14.10 -17.08
CA LYS A 58 -15.83 -15.03 -17.81
C LYS A 58 -16.39 -16.10 -16.86
N GLY A 59 -17.71 -16.31 -16.92
CA GLY A 59 -18.40 -17.34 -16.12
C GLY A 59 -18.67 -16.95 -14.66
N LYS A 60 -18.64 -15.66 -14.33
CA LYS A 60 -19.07 -15.12 -13.04
C LYS A 60 -20.30 -14.23 -13.24
N ASP A 61 -21.19 -14.20 -12.25
CA ASP A 61 -22.44 -13.43 -12.31
C ASP A 61 -22.34 -12.06 -11.62
N ARG A 62 -21.37 -11.91 -10.70
CA ARG A 62 -21.12 -10.69 -9.93
C ARG A 62 -19.64 -10.51 -9.63
N ILE A 63 -19.21 -9.25 -9.62
CA ILE A 63 -17.81 -8.88 -9.36
C ILE A 63 -17.48 -8.95 -7.87
N ILE A 64 -18.41 -8.52 -7.02
CA ILE A 64 -18.31 -8.58 -5.56
C ILE A 64 -18.75 -9.96 -5.10
N ILE A 65 -17.89 -10.61 -4.31
CA ILE A 65 -18.14 -11.92 -3.73
C ILE A 65 -18.72 -11.78 -2.34
N GLU A 66 -18.11 -10.92 -1.50
CA GLU A 66 -18.49 -10.76 -0.09
C GLU A 66 -18.13 -9.37 0.42
N GLU A 67 -18.95 -8.80 1.30
CA GLU A 67 -18.61 -7.66 2.15
C GLU A 67 -18.48 -8.16 3.60
N VAL A 68 -17.41 -7.76 4.28
CA VAL A 68 -17.08 -8.24 5.63
C VAL A 68 -16.89 -7.03 6.56
N ASN A 69 -17.44 -7.09 7.76
CA ASN A 69 -17.13 -6.13 8.81
C ASN A 69 -16.12 -6.77 9.77
N PHE A 70 -15.15 -6.00 10.26
CA PHE A 70 -14.17 -6.49 11.24
C PHE A 70 -14.43 -5.83 12.61
N PRO A 71 -15.38 -6.35 13.41
CA PRO A 71 -15.76 -5.71 14.68
C PRO A 71 -14.61 -5.59 15.68
N ASN A 72 -13.57 -6.43 15.55
CA ASN A 72 -12.40 -6.43 16.42
C ASN A 72 -11.29 -5.46 15.94
N LEU A 73 -11.50 -4.77 14.82
CA LEU A 73 -10.53 -3.87 14.21
C LEU A 73 -11.04 -2.43 14.27
N GLY A 74 -10.64 -1.72 15.33
CA GLY A 74 -11.00 -0.33 15.56
C GLY A 74 -12.49 -0.11 15.77
N LYS A 75 -12.92 1.17 15.78
CA LYS A 75 -14.34 1.54 15.95
C LYS A 75 -15.17 1.32 14.70
N TRP A 76 -14.52 1.30 13.54
CA TRP A 76 -15.17 1.13 12.24
C TRP A 76 -14.16 0.53 11.27
N SER A 77 -14.58 -0.52 10.60
CA SER A 77 -13.81 -1.19 9.57
C SER A 77 -14.73 -1.93 8.62
N LYS A 78 -14.43 -1.87 7.33
CA LYS A 78 -15.15 -2.59 6.29
C LYS A 78 -14.18 -3.21 5.31
N GLY A 79 -14.48 -4.43 4.90
CA GLY A 79 -13.74 -5.19 3.91
C GLY A 79 -14.63 -5.66 2.78
N ILE A 80 -14.01 -5.90 1.64
CA ILE A 80 -14.68 -6.44 0.47
C ILE A 80 -13.78 -7.43 -0.24
N LEU A 81 -14.35 -8.57 -0.60
CA LEU A 81 -13.77 -9.56 -1.50
C LEU A 81 -14.43 -9.44 -2.87
N TYR A 82 -13.61 -9.34 -3.91
CA TYR A 82 -14.08 -9.22 -5.28
C TYR A 82 -13.10 -9.84 -6.28
N TYR A 83 -13.57 -10.10 -7.50
CA TYR A 83 -12.72 -10.49 -8.60
C TYR A 83 -11.95 -9.27 -9.12
N GLY A 84 -10.63 -9.27 -8.95
CA GLY A 84 -9.77 -8.14 -9.36
C GLY A 84 -9.35 -8.18 -10.83
N ASN A 85 -9.27 -9.37 -11.41
CA ASN A 85 -8.75 -9.58 -12.75
C ASN A 85 -9.75 -10.32 -13.65
N TYR A 86 -10.21 -9.65 -14.72
CA TYR A 86 -11.18 -10.24 -15.65
C TYR A 86 -10.61 -11.40 -16.50
N VAL A 87 -9.29 -11.46 -16.66
CA VAL A 87 -8.58 -12.51 -17.41
C VAL A 87 -8.40 -13.76 -16.53
N SER A 88 -8.14 -13.56 -15.24
CA SER A 88 -7.93 -14.63 -14.27
C SER A 88 -9.05 -14.66 -13.22
N PRO A 89 -10.09 -15.51 -13.41
CA PRO A 89 -11.18 -15.65 -12.43
C PRO A 89 -10.74 -16.25 -11.09
N ARG A 90 -9.47 -16.66 -10.96
CA ARG A 90 -8.86 -17.15 -9.72
C ARG A 90 -8.22 -16.03 -8.90
N THR A 91 -7.98 -14.87 -9.52
CA THR A 91 -7.36 -13.72 -8.84
C THR A 91 -8.43 -12.94 -8.09
N LEU A 92 -8.37 -13.05 -6.77
CA LEU A 92 -9.28 -12.39 -5.83
C LEU A 92 -8.57 -11.26 -5.13
N TYR A 93 -9.24 -10.12 -5.01
CA TYR A 93 -8.73 -8.96 -4.26
C TYR A 93 -9.53 -8.80 -2.99
N TRP A 94 -8.81 -8.60 -1.90
CA TRP A 94 -9.35 -8.17 -0.63
C TRP A 94 -8.96 -6.72 -0.41
N THR A 95 -9.94 -5.85 -0.20
CA THR A 95 -9.68 -4.46 0.18
C THR A 95 -10.37 -4.16 1.50
N VAL A 96 -9.66 -3.51 2.42
CA VAL A 96 -10.20 -3.09 3.72
C VAL A 96 -9.94 -1.60 3.95
N LEU A 97 -10.93 -0.90 4.49
CA LEU A 97 -10.81 0.44 5.05
C LEU A 97 -10.98 0.39 6.56
N LEU A 98 -10.06 1.00 7.29
CA LEU A 98 -10.15 1.18 8.73
C LEU A 98 -10.16 2.65 9.12
N ASP A 99 -10.81 2.92 10.24
CA ASP A 99 -10.63 4.15 11.00
C ASP A 99 -9.81 3.88 12.27
N CYS A 100 -8.61 4.46 12.30
CA CYS A 100 -7.65 4.37 13.39
C CYS A 100 -7.59 5.67 14.20
N GLY A 101 -8.70 6.39 14.32
CA GLY A 101 -8.76 7.65 15.05
C GLY A 101 -8.52 8.83 14.12
N ASP A 102 -7.32 9.40 14.13
CA ASP A 102 -7.00 10.60 13.32
C ASP A 102 -6.59 10.27 11.88
N THR A 103 -6.36 8.99 11.59
CA THR A 103 -6.02 8.47 10.27
C THR A 103 -6.97 7.38 9.82
N GLY A 104 -7.25 7.34 8.52
CA GLY A 104 -7.84 6.19 7.84
C GLY A 104 -6.76 5.37 7.15
N ILE A 105 -6.95 4.05 7.08
CA ILE A 105 -6.01 3.12 6.43
C ILE A 105 -6.74 2.31 5.38
N TRP A 106 -6.20 2.31 4.16
CA TRP A 106 -6.53 1.36 3.13
C TRP A 106 -5.51 0.24 3.08
N LEU A 107 -6.00 -0.99 3.01
CA LEU A 107 -5.22 -2.19 2.80
C LEU A 107 -5.78 -2.97 1.63
N GLN A 108 -4.91 -3.49 0.76
CA GLN A 108 -5.29 -4.41 -0.29
C GLN A 108 -4.31 -5.58 -0.39
N ILE A 109 -4.83 -6.80 -0.52
CA ILE A 109 -4.03 -8.00 -0.78
C ILE A 109 -4.67 -8.78 -1.92
N ASP A 110 -3.81 -9.37 -2.73
CA ASP A 110 -4.16 -10.18 -3.88
C ASP A 110 -3.97 -11.67 -3.57
N GLY A 111 -4.94 -12.51 -3.93
CA GLY A 111 -4.73 -13.95 -4.15
C GLY A 111 -4.74 -14.87 -2.91
N ILE A 112 -5.00 -14.39 -1.70
CA ILE A 112 -5.00 -15.22 -0.48
C ILE A 112 -6.42 -15.68 -0.08
N LYS A 113 -6.51 -16.88 0.51
CA LYS A 113 -7.76 -17.44 1.08
C LYS A 113 -8.27 -16.60 2.26
N ARG A 114 -9.59 -16.57 2.45
CA ARG A 114 -10.27 -15.72 3.44
C ARG A 114 -9.73 -15.85 4.87
N ASP A 115 -9.57 -17.07 5.36
CA ASP A 115 -9.15 -17.36 6.74
C ASP A 115 -7.75 -16.84 7.03
N GLN A 116 -6.82 -17.07 6.11
CA GLN A 116 -5.46 -16.53 6.17
C GLN A 116 -5.46 -15.00 6.09
N MET A 117 -6.33 -14.44 5.24
CA MET A 117 -6.49 -13.00 5.05
C MET A 117 -6.99 -12.26 6.29
N VAL A 118 -8.07 -12.75 6.92
CA VAL A 118 -8.61 -12.12 8.13
C VAL A 118 -7.55 -12.12 9.23
N LYS A 119 -6.83 -13.24 9.39
CA LYS A 119 -5.72 -13.33 10.34
C LYS A 119 -4.60 -12.34 10.00
N HIS A 120 -4.21 -12.25 8.73
CA HIS A 120 -3.14 -11.37 8.27
C HIS A 120 -3.47 -9.89 8.46
N PHE A 121 -4.68 -9.46 8.06
CA PHE A 121 -5.14 -8.10 8.32
C PHE A 121 -5.24 -7.80 9.81
N ASN A 122 -5.78 -8.73 10.61
CA ASN A 122 -5.81 -8.54 12.06
C ASN A 122 -4.40 -8.36 12.64
N ASP A 123 -3.44 -9.15 12.17
CA ASP A 123 -2.06 -9.09 12.65
C ASP A 123 -1.37 -7.77 12.26
N LEU A 124 -1.48 -7.33 11.00
CA LEU A 124 -0.92 -6.05 10.57
C LEU A 124 -1.59 -4.86 11.27
N LEU A 125 -2.93 -4.84 11.30
CA LEU A 125 -3.70 -3.68 11.76
C LEU A 125 -3.72 -3.51 13.27
N SER A 126 -3.61 -4.60 14.02
CA SER A 126 -3.49 -4.53 15.48
C SER A 126 -2.18 -3.86 15.93
N ARG A 127 -1.20 -3.76 15.04
CA ARG A 127 0.12 -3.18 15.29
C ARG A 127 0.32 -1.81 14.64
N TYR A 128 -0.76 -1.21 14.14
CA TYR A 128 -0.70 0.15 13.62
C TYR A 128 -0.65 1.17 14.76
N HIS A 129 0.26 2.13 14.64
CA HIS A 129 0.38 3.26 15.55
C HIS A 129 0.39 4.57 14.74
N TYR A 130 -0.34 5.56 15.24
CA TYR A 130 -0.29 6.91 14.67
C TYR A 130 1.04 7.60 15.02
N GLY A 131 1.56 8.38 14.08
CA GLY A 131 2.80 9.13 14.22
C GLY A 131 4.07 8.27 14.17
N HIS A 132 5.20 8.96 14.28
CA HIS A 132 6.55 8.40 14.13
C HIS A 132 7.39 8.55 15.40
N GLU A 133 6.75 8.65 16.56
CA GLU A 133 7.42 8.71 17.86
C GLU A 133 7.84 7.31 18.34
N ASN A 134 9.00 7.21 19.00
CA ASN A 134 9.53 5.96 19.56
C ASN A 134 9.66 4.83 18.53
N LEU A 135 10.26 5.13 17.37
CA LEU A 135 10.51 4.13 16.34
C LEU A 135 11.43 3.01 16.86
N THR A 136 11.09 1.78 16.50
CA THR A 136 11.86 0.58 16.77
C THR A 136 12.46 0.05 15.47
N LYS A 137 13.33 -0.96 15.56
CA LYS A 137 13.83 -1.69 14.38
C LYS A 137 12.71 -2.35 13.56
N ASP A 138 11.56 -2.60 14.19
CA ASP A 138 10.41 -3.27 13.60
C ASP A 138 9.40 -2.25 13.02
N SER A 139 9.65 -0.95 13.15
CA SER A 139 8.76 0.09 12.63
C SER A 139 8.82 0.17 11.10
N PHE A 140 7.71 -0.18 10.44
CA PHE A 140 7.48 0.14 9.04
C PHE A 140 6.66 1.43 8.93
N CYS A 141 7.32 2.53 8.54
CA CYS A 141 6.72 3.87 8.53
C CYS A 141 5.89 4.14 7.26
N LEU A 142 4.60 4.40 7.46
CA LEU A 142 3.68 4.93 6.46
C LEU A 142 3.76 6.48 6.43
N THR A 143 2.86 7.14 5.70
CA THR A 143 2.88 8.60 5.54
C THR A 143 2.51 9.33 6.84
N HIS A 144 1.58 8.81 7.63
CA HIS A 144 1.07 9.45 8.85
C HIS A 144 1.22 8.62 10.12
N GLY A 145 1.50 7.32 9.98
CA GLY A 145 1.77 6.42 11.09
C GLY A 145 2.79 5.35 10.72
N ARG A 146 2.75 4.25 11.46
CA ARG A 146 3.66 3.11 11.30
C ARG A 146 2.98 1.81 11.70
N ILE A 147 3.52 0.71 11.21
CA ILE A 147 3.13 -0.64 11.62
C ILE A 147 4.35 -1.27 12.29
N GLU A 148 4.21 -1.68 13.55
CA GLU A 148 5.27 -2.39 14.28
C GLU A 148 5.26 -3.86 13.89
N PHE A 149 6.10 -4.23 12.93
CA PHE A 149 6.12 -5.57 12.38
C PHE A 149 7.56 -6.03 12.15
N PRO A 150 7.98 -7.17 12.72
CA PRO A 150 9.29 -7.74 12.42
C PRO A 150 9.48 -7.90 10.93
N TYR A 151 10.70 -7.72 10.44
CA TYR A 151 11.02 -8.00 9.04
C TYR A 151 10.78 -9.49 8.76
N LEU A 152 9.84 -9.78 7.86
CA LEU A 152 9.44 -11.15 7.49
C LEU A 152 9.60 -11.42 5.98
N GLU A 153 10.37 -10.58 5.28
CA GLU A 153 10.50 -10.57 3.82
C GLU A 153 9.22 -9.99 3.13
N GLN A 154 9.39 -9.42 1.94
CA GLN A 154 8.45 -8.72 1.05
C GLN A 154 7.96 -7.35 1.53
N GLU A 155 8.89 -6.41 1.44
CA GLU A 155 8.62 -4.98 1.62
C GLU A 155 9.01 -4.23 0.35
N GLU A 156 8.10 -3.37 -0.11
CA GLU A 156 8.32 -2.52 -1.29
C GLU A 156 7.89 -1.10 -0.94
N ILE A 157 8.65 -0.11 -1.40
CA ILE A 157 8.32 1.30 -1.23
C ILE A 157 8.71 2.02 -2.49
N TYR A 158 7.76 2.77 -3.05
CA TYR A 158 8.02 3.74 -4.09
C TYR A 158 7.61 5.11 -3.58
N ALA A 159 8.48 6.09 -3.71
CA ALA A 159 8.17 7.48 -3.44
C ALA A 159 8.76 8.39 -4.49
N ARG A 160 7.99 9.42 -4.86
CA ARG A 160 8.47 10.48 -5.76
C ARG A 160 8.27 11.84 -5.14
N PHE A 161 9.31 12.64 -5.22
CA PHE A 161 9.35 14.02 -4.73
C PHE A 161 9.57 14.97 -5.90
N ALA A 162 8.79 16.05 -5.94
CA ALA A 162 9.04 17.19 -6.81
C ALA A 162 9.99 18.17 -6.12
N GLY A 163 11.08 18.51 -6.77
CA GLY A 163 12.08 19.47 -6.30
C GLY A 163 12.15 20.73 -7.16
N PRO A 164 13.09 21.65 -6.86
CA PRO A 164 13.24 22.89 -7.59
C PRO A 164 13.61 22.66 -9.07
N MET A 165 13.29 23.64 -9.92
CA MET A 165 13.60 23.64 -11.35
C MET A 165 13.05 22.43 -12.13
N GLY A 166 11.94 21.85 -11.68
CA GLY A 166 11.30 20.70 -12.33
C GLY A 166 12.00 19.37 -12.07
N MET A 167 12.97 19.32 -11.15
CA MET A 167 13.63 18.09 -10.73
C MET A 167 12.64 17.12 -10.08
N LYS A 168 12.85 15.83 -10.30
CA LYS A 168 12.12 14.74 -9.63
C LYS A 168 13.12 13.80 -8.98
N LEU A 169 12.91 13.49 -7.71
CA LEU A 169 13.63 12.46 -7.00
C LEU A 169 12.71 11.26 -6.81
N GLU A 170 13.10 10.13 -7.36
CA GLU A 170 12.40 8.86 -7.21
C GLU A 170 13.22 7.94 -6.31
N ILE A 171 12.53 7.30 -5.38
CA ILE A 171 13.12 6.40 -4.40
C ILE A 171 12.30 5.13 -4.47
N ASP A 172 12.95 4.08 -4.97
CA ASP A 172 12.40 2.75 -5.04
C ASP A 172 13.21 1.83 -4.11
N MET A 173 12.50 1.10 -3.27
CA MET A 173 13.07 0.13 -2.34
C MET A 173 12.30 -1.16 -2.55
N ASN A 174 12.98 -2.18 -3.06
CA ASN A 174 12.43 -3.52 -3.22
C ASN A 174 13.36 -4.52 -2.56
N GLU A 175 12.80 -5.58 -2.02
CA GLU A 175 13.59 -6.72 -1.55
C GLU A 175 14.15 -7.50 -2.75
N THR A 176 15.44 -7.81 -2.70
CA THR A 176 16.11 -8.68 -3.67
C THR A 176 16.76 -9.86 -2.96
N HIS A 177 16.34 -11.09 -3.26
CA HIS A 177 16.93 -12.30 -2.68
C HIS A 177 18.26 -12.71 -3.36
N GLN A 178 18.54 -12.17 -4.55
CA GLN A 178 19.81 -12.29 -5.24
C GLN A 178 20.26 -10.88 -5.61
N VAL A 179 21.41 -10.48 -5.09
CA VAL A 179 22.07 -9.25 -5.54
C VAL A 179 22.49 -9.51 -6.98
N GLU A 180 22.00 -8.72 -7.94
CA GLU A 180 22.54 -8.76 -9.29
C GLU A 180 24.06 -8.52 -9.20
N GLU A 181 24.87 -9.45 -9.71
CA GLU A 181 26.34 -9.30 -9.73
C GLU A 181 26.80 -8.08 -10.53
N VAL A 182 25.91 -7.56 -11.39
CA VAL A 182 26.14 -6.41 -12.26
C VAL A 182 25.66 -5.16 -11.52
N GLY A 183 26.58 -4.30 -11.11
CA GLY A 183 26.23 -3.07 -10.41
C GLY A 183 25.52 -2.07 -11.33
N LEU A 184 24.79 -1.11 -10.76
CA LEU A 184 24.16 -0.02 -11.51
C LEU A 184 25.12 0.70 -12.47
N LEU A 185 26.40 0.82 -12.07
CA LEU A 185 27.44 1.43 -12.90
C LEU A 185 27.81 0.58 -14.11
N ASP A 186 27.74 -0.75 -14.00
CA ASP A 186 28.03 -1.67 -15.10
C ASP A 186 26.87 -1.67 -16.11
N ILE A 187 25.62 -1.64 -15.63
CA ILE A 187 24.42 -1.48 -16.48
C ILE A 187 24.45 -0.12 -17.18
N PHE A 188 24.78 0.95 -16.45
CA PHE A 188 24.86 2.29 -17.00
C PHE A 188 25.98 2.41 -18.05
N THR A 189 27.19 1.92 -17.75
CA THR A 189 28.30 1.91 -18.72
C THR A 189 27.99 1.06 -19.95
N ALA A 190 27.32 -0.08 -19.79
CA ALA A 190 26.84 -0.89 -20.91
C ALA A 190 25.81 -0.13 -21.77
N SER A 191 24.84 0.55 -21.16
CA SER A 191 23.81 1.33 -21.91
C SER A 191 24.42 2.52 -22.67
N LEU A 192 25.37 3.24 -22.05
CA LEU A 192 26.15 4.29 -22.71
C LEU A 192 27.00 3.73 -23.86
N ALA A 193 27.67 2.59 -23.65
CA ALA A 193 28.49 1.95 -24.68
C ALA A 193 27.66 1.43 -25.86
N MET A 194 26.39 1.07 -25.62
CA MET A 194 25.47 0.59 -26.66
C MET A 194 24.58 1.70 -27.27
N ASN A 195 24.76 2.98 -26.91
CA ASN A 195 23.89 4.10 -27.34
C ASN A 195 22.39 3.87 -27.08
N PHE A 196 22.05 3.06 -26.07
CA PHE A 196 20.67 2.92 -25.61
C PHE A 196 20.47 3.83 -24.40
N ALA A 197 19.39 4.61 -24.39
CA ALA A 197 18.97 5.25 -23.15
C ALA A 197 18.57 4.14 -22.17
N PRO A 198 19.15 4.07 -20.96
CA PRO A 198 18.65 3.17 -19.94
C PRO A 198 17.24 3.64 -19.56
N GLY A 199 16.26 2.77 -19.78
CA GLY A 199 14.85 2.99 -19.49
C GLY A 199 14.34 2.02 -18.46
#